data_AF-A0A3M6I8F1-F1
#
_entry.id   AF-A0A3M6I8F1-F1
#
_cell.length_a   1.000
_cell.length_b   1.000
_cell.length_c   1.000
_cell.angle_alpha   90.00
_cell.angle_beta   90.00
_cell.angle_gamma   90.00
#
_symmetry.space_group_name_H-M   'P 1'
#
loop_
_entity.id
_entity.type
_entity.pdbx_description
1 polymer ?
#
loop_
_entity_poly.entity_id
_entity_poly.type
_entity_poly.pdbx_seq_one_letter_code
_entity_poly.pdbx_strand_id
1 'polypeptide(L)'
;EQQPILELPTDRPRPALRSYEGARLNVELDAALLNDLKTLARQQGITLFMLLLASLQTLLHRYSGQDDIRVGVPVANRTRSETQGLIGFFVNTQVLKADFDTQTTVAGLLQQIKQTAVEAQAHQDLPFEQLVEALQPQRDLSRSPLFQVAYNHQSEGHNEARELA
;
A
#
# COMPACT_ATOMS: atom_id res chain seq x y z
N GLU A 1 -6.99 -9.02 18.38
CA GLU A 1 -8.19 -9.33 17.57
C GLU A 1 -7.75 -9.70 16.16
N GLN A 2 -8.43 -10.66 15.54
CA GLN A 2 -8.00 -11.35 14.32
C GLN A 2 -7.68 -10.36 13.19
N GLN A 3 -6.58 -10.60 12.48
CA GLN A 3 -6.23 -9.84 11.29
C GLN A 3 -7.12 -10.32 10.15
N PRO A 4 -8.07 -9.51 9.66
CA PRO A 4 -9.00 -9.96 8.65
C PRO A 4 -8.24 -10.21 7.35
N ILE A 5 -8.47 -11.39 6.79
CA ILE A 5 -8.05 -11.70 5.43
C ILE A 5 -8.94 -10.88 4.50
N LEU A 6 -8.34 -10.25 3.48
CA LEU A 6 -9.08 -9.58 2.43
C LEU A 6 -9.77 -10.63 1.53
N GLU A 7 -11.10 -10.64 1.54
CA GLU A 7 -11.97 -11.52 0.77
C GLU A 7 -12.49 -10.77 -0.46
N LEU A 8 -11.74 -10.87 -1.56
CA LEU A 8 -12.15 -10.35 -2.85
C LEU A 8 -12.94 -11.42 -3.63
N PRO A 9 -13.87 -11.03 -4.51
CA PRO A 9 -14.48 -11.97 -5.44
C PRO A 9 -13.40 -12.59 -6.34
N THR A 10 -13.28 -13.93 -6.32
CA THR A 10 -12.30 -14.67 -7.13
C THR A 10 -12.97 -15.58 -8.14
N ASP A 11 -12.41 -15.65 -9.35
CA ASP A 11 -12.95 -16.50 -10.42
C ASP A 11 -12.72 -18.00 -10.18
N ARG A 12 -11.78 -18.35 -9.28
CA ARG A 12 -11.35 -19.72 -8.99
C ARG A 12 -11.06 -19.88 -7.49
N PRO A 13 -11.18 -21.10 -6.94
CA PRO A 13 -10.78 -21.36 -5.56
C PRO A 13 -9.28 -21.11 -5.36
N ARG A 14 -8.91 -20.60 -4.18
CA ARG A 14 -7.50 -20.37 -3.81
C ARG A 14 -6.76 -21.70 -3.65
N PRO A 15 -5.61 -21.90 -4.31
CA PRO A 15 -4.79 -23.10 -4.11
C PRO A 15 -4.15 -23.11 -2.71
N ALA A 16 -3.93 -24.30 -2.14
CA ALA A 16 -3.31 -24.46 -0.82
C ALA A 16 -1.86 -23.95 -0.75
N LEU A 17 -1.16 -23.95 -1.89
CA LEU A 17 0.18 -23.39 -2.05
C LEU A 17 0.15 -22.32 -3.15
N ARG A 18 0.82 -21.19 -2.89
CA ARG A 18 0.94 -20.10 -3.86
C ARG A 18 1.81 -20.51 -5.04
N SER A 19 1.30 -20.36 -6.27
CA SER A 19 2.06 -20.65 -7.51
C SER A 19 2.95 -19.49 -7.98
N TYR A 20 2.71 -18.26 -7.49
CA TYR A 20 3.36 -17.01 -7.92
C TYR A 20 3.14 -16.62 -9.39
N GLU A 21 2.34 -17.39 -10.13
CA GLU A 21 1.89 -17.02 -11.47
C GLU A 21 1.02 -15.76 -11.41
N GLY A 22 1.24 -14.85 -12.35
CA GLY A 22 0.53 -13.58 -12.41
C GLY A 22 0.57 -12.98 -13.81
N ALA A 23 -0.29 -11.99 -14.03
CA ALA A 23 -0.35 -11.19 -15.24
C ALA A 23 -0.24 -9.70 -14.88
N ARG A 24 0.01 -8.86 -15.88
CA ARG A 24 0.01 -7.41 -15.74
C ARG A 24 -1.05 -6.81 -16.64
N LEU A 25 -1.84 -5.90 -16.08
CA LEU A 25 -2.79 -5.09 -16.80
C LEU A 25 -2.40 -3.63 -16.60
N ASN A 26 -2.20 -2.91 -17.70
CA ASN A 26 -1.90 -1.50 -17.66
C ASN A 26 -3.20 -0.71 -17.70
N VAL A 27 -3.32 0.27 -16.81
CA VAL A 27 -4.42 1.23 -16.76
C VAL A 27 -3.79 2.62 -16.84
N GLU A 28 -4.16 3.37 -17.87
CA GLU A 28 -3.68 4.74 -18.06
C GLU A 28 -4.71 5.71 -17.48
N LEU A 29 -4.23 6.68 -16.70
CA LEU A 29 -5.02 7.80 -16.25
C LEU A 29 -4.82 8.95 -17.24
N ASP A 30 -5.91 9.50 -17.73
CA ASP A 30 -5.90 10.66 -18.60
C ASP A 30 -5.24 11.87 -17.90
N ALA A 31 -4.53 12.68 -18.69
CA ALA A 31 -3.78 13.81 -18.14
C ALA A 31 -4.68 14.84 -17.43
N ALA A 32 -5.92 15.00 -17.88
CA ALA A 32 -6.90 15.88 -17.24
C ALA A 32 -7.24 15.38 -15.82
N LEU A 33 -7.67 14.12 -15.71
CA LEU A 33 -7.92 13.50 -14.40
C LEU A 33 -6.69 13.55 -13.49
N LEU A 34 -5.49 13.25 -14.01
CA LEU A 34 -4.28 13.31 -13.20
C LEU A 34 -4.02 14.71 -12.63
N ASN A 35 -4.29 15.76 -13.41
CA ASN A 35 -4.15 17.15 -12.96
C ASN A 35 -5.21 17.50 -11.90
N ASP A 36 -6.44 17.03 -12.06
CA ASP A 36 -7.50 17.21 -11.08
C ASP A 36 -7.17 16.50 -9.76
N LEU A 37 -6.67 15.27 -9.82
CA LEU A 37 -6.22 14.51 -8.65
C LEU A 37 -5.05 15.20 -7.93
N LYS A 38 -4.07 15.73 -8.68
CA LYS A 38 -2.97 16.52 -8.11
C LYS A 38 -3.48 17.80 -7.43
N THR A 39 -4.47 18.45 -8.03
CA THR A 39 -5.09 19.66 -7.46
C THR A 39 -5.85 19.33 -6.18
N LEU A 40 -6.64 18.26 -6.18
CA LEU A 40 -7.36 17.76 -5.01
C LEU A 40 -6.39 17.39 -3.87
N ALA A 41 -5.31 16.68 -4.18
CA ALA A 41 -4.29 16.32 -3.20
C ALA A 41 -3.70 17.57 -2.52
N ARG A 42 -3.37 18.61 -3.31
CA ARG A 42 -2.89 19.89 -2.77
C ARG A 42 -3.92 20.58 -1.88
N GLN A 43 -5.18 20.64 -2.31
CA GLN A 43 -6.26 21.27 -1.55
C GLN A 43 -6.51 20.56 -0.21
N GLN A 44 -6.36 19.24 -0.16
CA GLN A 44 -6.50 18.43 1.05
C GLN A 44 -5.20 18.36 1.89
N GLY A 45 -4.11 18.95 1.41
CA GLY A 45 -2.81 18.92 2.08
C GLY A 45 -2.25 17.51 2.22
N ILE A 46 -2.41 16.68 1.20
CA ILE A 46 -1.91 15.29 1.11
C ILE A 46 -1.07 15.10 -0.16
N THR A 47 -0.36 13.98 -0.23
CA THR A 47 0.38 13.59 -1.44
C THR A 47 -0.53 12.87 -2.43
N LEU A 48 -0.13 12.85 -3.72
CA LEU A 48 -0.82 12.04 -4.72
C LEU A 48 -0.77 10.54 -4.37
N PHE A 49 0.32 10.08 -3.76
CA PHE A 49 0.45 8.73 -3.20
C PHE A 49 -0.69 8.41 -2.23
N MET A 50 -0.92 9.26 -1.22
CA MET A 50 -1.97 9.08 -0.22
C MET A 50 -3.36 9.07 -0.86
N LEU A 51 -3.61 9.96 -1.81
CA LEU A 51 -4.89 10.04 -2.51
C LEU A 51 -5.16 8.75 -3.31
N LEU A 52 -4.19 8.28 -4.10
CA LEU A 52 -4.36 7.07 -4.90
C LEU A 52 -4.46 5.81 -4.04
N LEU A 53 -3.73 5.76 -2.91
CA LEU A 53 -3.88 4.69 -1.92
C LEU A 53 -5.30 4.68 -1.35
N ALA A 54 -5.87 5.85 -1.04
CA ALA A 54 -7.26 5.98 -0.58
C ALA A 54 -8.26 5.46 -1.60
N SER A 55 -8.06 5.81 -2.87
CA SER A 55 -8.88 5.32 -3.97
C SER A 55 -8.82 3.80 -4.10
N LEU A 56 -7.61 3.22 -3.98
CA LEU A 56 -7.45 1.76 -4.01
C LEU A 56 -8.12 1.09 -2.81
N GLN A 57 -7.91 1.58 -1.58
CA GLN A 57 -8.55 1.02 -0.39
C GLN A 57 -10.08 1.12 -0.46
N THR A 58 -10.61 2.23 -1.00
CA THR A 58 -12.05 2.38 -1.28
C THR A 58 -12.53 1.33 -2.26
N LEU A 59 -11.78 1.07 -3.33
CA LEU A 59 -12.11 0.03 -4.30
C LEU A 59 -12.16 -1.35 -3.64
N LEU A 60 -11.16 -1.68 -2.82
CA LEU A 60 -11.10 -2.95 -2.10
C LEU A 60 -12.26 -3.10 -1.10
N HIS A 61 -12.58 -2.05 -0.35
CA HIS A 61 -13.76 -2.00 0.53
C HIS A 61 -15.04 -2.30 -0.27
N ARG A 62 -15.25 -1.64 -1.41
CA ARG A 62 -16.45 -1.85 -2.23
C ARG A 62 -16.57 -3.25 -2.81
N TYR A 63 -15.46 -3.89 -3.17
CA TYR A 63 -15.48 -5.26 -3.72
C TYR A 63 -15.61 -6.33 -2.64
N SER A 64 -15.00 -6.13 -1.48
CA SER A 64 -14.98 -7.11 -0.38
C SER A 64 -16.15 -6.96 0.59
N GLY A 65 -16.72 -5.75 0.69
CA GLY A 65 -17.66 -5.39 1.74
C GLY A 65 -17.04 -5.31 3.14
N GLN A 66 -15.70 -5.31 3.24
CA GLN A 66 -14.99 -5.28 4.52
C GLN A 66 -14.66 -3.86 4.95
N ASP A 67 -14.77 -3.61 6.25
CA ASP A 67 -14.54 -2.30 6.84
C ASP A 67 -13.08 -2.05 7.25
N ASP A 68 -12.30 -3.10 7.56
CA ASP A 68 -10.86 -3.00 7.86
C ASP A 68 -10.06 -3.41 6.62
N ILE A 69 -9.49 -2.42 5.91
CA ILE A 69 -8.71 -2.64 4.69
C ILE A 69 -7.24 -2.36 4.94
N ARG A 70 -6.39 -3.37 4.71
CA ARG A 70 -4.95 -3.32 4.90
C ARG A 70 -4.21 -3.51 3.59
N VAL A 71 -3.34 -2.57 3.26
CA VAL A 71 -2.52 -2.60 2.05
C VAL A 71 -1.05 -2.57 2.42
N GLY A 72 -0.28 -3.48 1.85
CA GLY A 72 1.18 -3.46 1.97
C GLY A 72 1.78 -2.40 1.06
N VAL A 73 2.58 -1.50 1.61
CA VAL A 73 3.28 -0.45 0.88
C VAL A 73 4.78 -0.65 1.02
N PRO A 74 5.45 -1.13 -0.03
CA PRO A 74 6.91 -1.19 -0.04
C PRO A 74 7.49 0.22 0.00
N VAL A 75 8.42 0.45 0.93
CA VAL A 75 9.14 1.71 1.08
C VAL A 75 10.63 1.43 0.95
N ALA A 76 11.31 2.24 0.13
CA ALA A 76 12.76 2.18 0.02
C ALA A 76 13.37 2.84 1.26
N ASN A 77 13.95 2.06 2.19
CA ASN A 77 14.67 2.60 3.36
C ASN A 77 16.08 3.09 2.96
N ARG A 78 16.17 3.96 1.95
CA ARG A 78 17.41 4.60 1.47
C ARG A 78 17.60 6.02 2.01
N THR A 79 17.02 6.31 3.17
CA THR A 79 17.05 7.64 3.81
C THR A 79 18.43 8.03 4.36
N ARG A 80 19.38 7.09 4.43
CA ARG A 80 20.78 7.36 4.78
C ARG A 80 21.65 7.38 3.53
N SER A 81 22.39 8.47 3.33
CA SER A 81 23.35 8.66 2.24
C SER A 81 24.36 7.51 2.12
N GLU A 82 24.73 6.89 3.24
CA GLU A 82 25.63 5.74 3.35
C GLU A 82 25.10 4.47 2.66
N THR A 83 23.77 4.35 2.48
CA THR A 83 23.11 3.15 1.93
C THR A 83 22.73 3.31 0.46
N GLN A 84 22.86 4.50 -0.12
CA GLN A 84 22.45 4.79 -1.50
C GLN A 84 23.25 4.01 -2.55
N GLY A 85 24.53 3.69 -2.24
CA GLY A 85 25.45 2.95 -3.13
C GLY A 85 25.61 1.47 -2.80
N LEU A 86 24.90 0.93 -1.81
CA LEU A 86 25.06 -0.46 -1.38
C LEU A 86 24.11 -1.41 -2.15
N ILE A 87 24.66 -2.50 -2.67
CA ILE A 87 23.88 -3.62 -3.20
C ILE A 87 23.36 -4.42 -2.00
N GLY A 88 22.06 -4.31 -1.70
CA GLY A 88 21.39 -5.02 -0.59
C GLY A 88 19.88 -4.85 -0.61
N PHE A 89 19.15 -5.72 0.09
CA PHE A 89 17.68 -5.68 0.20
C PHE A 89 17.26 -4.72 1.32
N PHE A 90 17.09 -3.44 0.99
CA PHE A 90 16.70 -2.36 1.92
C PHE A 90 15.22 -1.95 1.77
N VAL A 91 14.39 -2.79 1.15
CA VAL A 91 12.96 -2.52 1.04
C VAL A 91 12.30 -3.02 2.31
N ASN A 92 11.65 -2.12 3.04
CA ASN A 92 10.75 -2.49 4.12
C ASN A 92 9.30 -2.38 3.64
N THR A 93 8.39 -3.17 4.19
CA THR A 93 6.96 -3.08 3.86
C THR A 93 6.18 -2.54 5.03
N GLN A 94 5.52 -1.40 4.85
CA GLN A 94 4.59 -0.85 5.82
C GLN A 94 3.18 -1.37 5.53
N VAL A 95 2.41 -1.73 6.57
CA VAL A 95 1.01 -2.12 6.41
C VAL A 95 0.15 -0.91 6.75
N LEU A 96 -0.41 -0.27 5.71
CA LEU A 96 -1.27 0.90 5.89
C LEU A 96 -2.73 0.45 5.94
N LYS A 97 -3.38 0.80 7.05
CA LYS A 97 -4.77 0.45 7.34
C LYS A 97 -5.70 1.64 7.05
N ALA A 98 -6.88 1.36 6.53
CA ALA A 98 -8.01 2.28 6.49
C ALA A 98 -9.24 1.58 7.07
N ASP A 99 -10.04 2.33 7.82
CA ASP A 99 -11.30 1.86 8.40
C ASP A 99 -12.46 2.54 7.66
N PHE A 100 -13.45 1.75 7.29
CA PHE A 100 -14.66 2.22 6.63
C PHE A 100 -15.86 1.98 7.54
N ASP A 101 -16.79 2.92 7.52
CA ASP A 101 -18.09 2.79 8.17
C ASP A 101 -19.15 3.52 7.32
N THR A 102 -20.41 3.44 7.76
CA THR A 102 -21.52 4.08 7.06
C THR A 102 -21.44 5.61 6.98
N GLN A 103 -20.58 6.25 7.79
CA GLN A 103 -20.40 7.71 7.85
C GLN A 103 -19.09 8.17 7.19
N THR A 104 -18.30 7.24 6.64
CA THR A 104 -17.00 7.52 6.06
C THR A 104 -17.16 8.37 4.81
N THR A 105 -16.79 9.64 4.93
CA THR A 105 -16.73 10.58 3.80
C THR A 105 -15.38 10.49 3.11
N VAL A 106 -15.31 10.92 1.85
CA VAL A 106 -14.03 11.02 1.11
C VAL A 106 -13.02 11.87 1.88
N ALA A 107 -13.45 13.02 2.39
CA ALA A 107 -12.56 13.90 3.16
C ALA A 107 -12.07 13.24 4.46
N GLY A 108 -12.96 12.52 5.17
CA GLY A 108 -12.60 11.76 6.38
C GLY A 108 -11.56 10.67 6.09
N LEU A 109 -11.77 9.89 5.03
CA LEU A 109 -10.83 8.86 4.59
C LEU A 109 -9.46 9.44 4.22
N LEU A 110 -9.43 10.57 3.49
CA LEU A 110 -8.18 11.23 3.12
C LEU A 110 -7.41 11.72 4.35
N GLN A 111 -8.09 12.23 5.39
CA GLN A 111 -7.44 12.60 6.64
C GLN A 111 -6.95 11.38 7.43
N GLN A 112 -7.73 10.30 7.48
CA GLN A 112 -7.30 9.05 8.12
C GLN A 112 -6.01 8.53 7.48
N ILE A 113 -5.96 8.45 6.15
CA ILE A 113 -4.80 7.95 5.43
C ILE A 113 -3.58 8.86 5.60
N LYS A 114 -3.79 10.18 5.62
CA LYS A 114 -2.71 11.13 5.95
C LYS A 114 -2.12 10.80 7.32
N GLN A 115 -2.96 10.63 8.33
CA GLN A 115 -2.54 10.34 9.70
C GLN A 115 -1.79 9.00 9.75
N THR A 116 -2.38 7.93 9.21
CA THR A 116 -1.79 6.59 9.21
C THR A 116 -0.46 6.55 8.45
N ALA A 117 -0.35 7.23 7.32
CA ALA A 117 0.90 7.27 6.56
C ALA A 117 2.00 8.06 7.28
N VAL A 118 1.66 9.17 7.96
CA VAL A 118 2.63 9.93 8.77
C VAL A 118 3.10 9.14 9.99
N GLU A 119 2.17 8.48 10.69
CA GLU A 119 2.51 7.61 11.83
C GLU A 119 3.37 6.43 11.40
N ALA A 120 3.04 5.78 10.28
CA ALA A 120 3.83 4.67 9.76
C ALA A 120 5.25 5.11 9.36
N GLN A 121 5.41 6.34 8.85
CA GLN A 121 6.72 6.92 8.57
C GLN A 121 7.58 7.10 9.83
N ALA A 122 6.97 7.40 10.98
CA ALA A 122 7.67 7.49 12.28
C ALA A 122 8.20 6.13 12.77
N HIS A 123 7.67 5.02 12.23
CA HIS A 123 8.04 3.65 12.56
C HIS A 123 8.67 2.88 11.38
N GLN A 124 9.14 3.58 10.34
CA GLN A 124 9.67 2.98 9.10
C GLN A 124 10.86 2.01 9.31
N ASP A 125 11.55 2.13 10.44
CA ASP A 125 12.72 1.34 10.80
C ASP A 125 12.36 -0.05 11.33
N LEU A 126 11.09 -0.29 11.70
CA LEU A 126 10.61 -1.60 12.15
C LEU A 126 10.50 -2.55 10.95
N PRO A 127 11.29 -3.64 10.88
CA PRO A 127 11.21 -4.59 9.78
C PRO A 127 9.85 -5.31 9.77
N PHE A 128 9.31 -5.51 8.57
CA PHE A 128 8.05 -6.25 8.37
C PHE A 128 8.08 -7.65 9.00
N GLU A 129 9.20 -8.36 8.91
CA GLU A 129 9.37 -9.70 9.47
C GLU A 129 9.25 -9.69 11.00
N GLN A 130 9.80 -8.67 11.67
CA GLN A 130 9.66 -8.50 13.12
C GLN A 130 8.21 -8.18 13.51
N LEU A 131 7.49 -7.41 12.69
CA LEU A 131 6.07 -7.16 12.89
C LEU A 131 5.25 -8.45 12.77
N VAL A 132 5.54 -9.30 11.78
CA VAL A 132 4.89 -10.62 11.63
C VAL A 132 5.20 -11.52 12.82
N GLU A 133 6.46 -11.56 13.28
CA GLU A 133 6.89 -12.35 14.43
C GLU A 133 6.19 -11.89 15.72
N ALA A 134 6.06 -10.58 15.94
CA ALA A 134 5.39 -10.03 17.12
C ALA A 134 3.87 -10.28 17.12
N LEU A 135 3.23 -10.20 15.95
CA LEU A 135 1.78 -10.37 15.82
C LEU A 135 1.34 -11.83 15.69
N GLN A 136 2.27 -12.75 15.40
CA GLN A 136 2.04 -14.19 15.24
C GLN A 136 0.72 -14.54 14.52
N PRO A 137 0.48 -14.01 13.30
CA PRO A 137 -0.75 -14.32 12.59
C PRO A 137 -0.84 -15.82 12.30
N GLN A 138 -2.07 -16.33 12.15
CA GLN A 138 -2.27 -17.70 11.72
C GLN A 138 -1.53 -17.94 10.40
N ARG A 139 -0.62 -18.91 10.41
CA ARG A 139 0.21 -19.21 9.24
C ARG A 139 -0.64 -19.84 8.14
N ASP A 140 -0.63 -19.20 6.98
CA ASP A 140 -1.29 -19.68 5.77
C ASP A 140 -0.30 -19.60 4.59
N LEU A 141 0.07 -20.76 4.03
CA LEU A 141 1.04 -20.85 2.93
C LEU A 141 0.49 -20.35 1.59
N SER A 142 -0.83 -20.13 1.49
CA SER A 142 -1.48 -19.58 0.31
C SER A 142 -1.55 -18.05 0.32
N ARG A 143 -1.30 -17.40 1.47
CA ARG A 143 -1.51 -15.97 1.71
C ARG A 143 -0.26 -15.27 2.25
N SER A 144 -0.20 -13.96 2.03
CA SER A 144 0.83 -13.12 2.63
C SER A 144 0.33 -12.76 4.03
N PRO A 145 1.19 -12.77 5.06
CA PRO A 145 0.79 -12.33 6.37
C PRO A 145 0.44 -10.84 6.32
N LEU A 146 -0.49 -10.43 7.20
CA LEU A 146 -0.92 -9.03 7.44
C LEU A 146 -1.68 -8.32 6.29
N PHE A 147 -1.40 -8.61 5.02
CA PHE A 147 -2.06 -7.99 3.86
C PHE A 147 -2.07 -8.93 2.65
N GLN A 148 -2.98 -8.71 1.69
CA GLN A 148 -3.07 -9.51 0.45
C GLN A 148 -2.93 -8.67 -0.82
N VAL A 149 -3.09 -7.35 -0.73
CA VAL A 149 -2.87 -6.40 -1.82
C VAL A 149 -1.70 -5.50 -1.47
N ALA A 150 -0.79 -5.31 -2.42
CA ALA A 150 0.33 -4.39 -2.29
C ALA A 150 0.15 -3.18 -3.23
N TYR A 151 0.56 -2.01 -2.77
CA TYR A 151 0.55 -0.77 -3.56
C TYR A 151 1.95 -0.19 -3.59
N ASN A 152 2.55 -0.12 -4.78
CA ASN A 152 3.85 0.49 -5.01
C ASN A 152 3.67 1.74 -5.86
N HIS A 153 4.15 2.87 -5.37
CA HIS A 153 4.07 4.16 -6.05
C HIS A 153 5.46 4.64 -6.42
N GLN A 154 5.71 4.79 -7.72
CA GLN A 154 6.98 5.24 -8.26
C GLN A 154 6.75 6.58 -8.97
N SER A 155 7.60 7.56 -8.68
CA SER A 155 7.63 8.82 -9.41
C SER A 155 8.85 8.82 -10.33
N GLU A 156 8.69 9.33 -11.56
CA GLU A 156 9.74 9.30 -12.60
C GLU A 156 11.02 10.03 -12.17
N GLY A 157 10.95 10.98 -11.24
CA GLY A 157 12.11 11.70 -10.70
C GLY A 157 13.12 10.85 -9.92
N HIS A 158 12.87 9.56 -9.70
CA HIS A 158 13.84 8.62 -9.10
C HIS A 158 14.60 7.76 -10.15
N ASN A 159 14.23 7.82 -11.44
CA ASN A 159 14.88 7.02 -12.48
C ASN A 159 15.98 7.76 -13.27
N GLU A 160 15.96 9.10 -13.34
CA GLU A 160 16.99 9.87 -14.08
C GLU A 160 18.41 9.70 -13.49
N ALA A 161 18.53 9.42 -12.18
CA ALA A 161 19.81 9.15 -11.53
C ALA A 161 20.44 7.79 -11.92
N ARG A 162 19.71 6.92 -12.64
CA ARG A 162 20.19 5.60 -13.09
C ARG A 162 20.54 5.54 -14.58
N GLU A 163 20.08 6.49 -15.39
CA GLU A 163 20.43 6.55 -16.83
C GLU A 163 21.63 7.46 -17.12
N LEU A 164 22.14 8.19 -16.10
CA LEU A 164 23.29 9.08 -16.21
C LEU A 164 24.56 8.60 -15.47
N ALA A 165 24.64 7.31 -15.11
CA ALA A 165 25.81 6.68 -14.49
C ALA A 165 26.23 5.43 -15.27
#